data_AF-A0AAE3YRQ0-F1
#
_entry.id   AF-A0AAE3YRQ0-F1
#
_cell.length_a   1.000
_cell.length_b   1.000
_cell.length_c   1.000
_cell.angle_alpha   90.00
_cell.angle_beta   90.00
_cell.angle_gamma   90.00
#
_symmetry.space_group_name_H-M   'P 1'
#
loop_
_entity.id
_entity.type
_entity.pdbx_description
1 polymer ?
#
loop_
_entity_poly.entity_id
_entity_poly.type
_entity_poly.pdbx_seq_one_letter_code
_entity_poly.pdbx_strand_id
1 'polypeptide(L)' 'MDLSAVPRMSADDVVTAGLRGLDLGEVVVAPGVADTGLLDAVFAADLAAFDGQSPALASRYREQ' A
#
# COMPACT_ATOMS: atom_id res chain seq x y z
N MET A 1 -3.74 16.66 -0.98
CA MET A 1 -3.19 16.60 -2.34
C MET A 1 -4.36 16.70 -3.30
N ASP A 2 -4.36 17.67 -4.21
CA ASP A 2 -5.36 17.74 -5.28
C ASP A 2 -4.94 16.79 -6.41
N LEU A 3 -5.83 15.86 -6.76
CA LEU A 3 -5.60 14.77 -7.73
C LEU A 3 -6.53 14.85 -8.94
N SER A 4 -7.27 15.96 -9.07
CA SER A 4 -8.27 16.15 -10.12
C SER A 4 -7.67 16.22 -11.53
N ALA A 5 -6.44 16.73 -11.65
CA ALA A 5 -5.72 16.88 -12.93
C ALA A 5 -4.78 15.71 -13.27
N VAL A 6 -4.65 14.70 -12.40
CA VAL A 6 -3.73 13.57 -12.64
C VAL A 6 -4.30 12.69 -13.75
N PRO A 7 -3.55 12.48 -14.86
CA PRO A 7 -3.96 11.57 -15.92
C PRO A 7 -4.27 10.18 -15.35
N ARG A 8 -5.39 9.60 -15.78
CA ARG A 8 -5.82 8.28 -15.33
C ARG A 8 -5.46 7.22 -16.35
N MET A 9 -5.09 6.05 -15.83
CA MET A 9 -4.98 4.83 -16.63
C MET A 9 -6.33 4.52 -17.29
N SER A 10 -6.30 3.99 -18.51
CA SER A 10 -7.53 3.60 -19.21
C SER A 10 -8.21 2.43 -18.48
N ALA A 11 -9.52 2.28 -18.67
CA ALA A 11 -10.25 1.15 -18.07
C ALA A 11 -9.70 -0.20 -18.57
N ASP A 12 -9.33 -0.27 -19.85
CA ASP A 12 -8.80 -1.48 -20.48
C ASP A 12 -7.44 -1.88 -19.88
N ASP A 13 -6.56 -0.90 -19.64
CA ASP A 13 -5.26 -1.16 -19.01
C ASP A 13 -5.42 -1.61 -17.55
N VAL A 14 -6.36 -1.02 -16.81
CA VAL A 14 -6.66 -1.44 -15.43
C VAL A 14 -7.17 -2.89 -15.39
N VAL A 15 -8.09 -3.26 -16.29
CA VAL A 15 -8.60 -4.64 -16.38
C VAL A 15 -7.50 -5.61 -16.78
N THR A 16 -6.67 -5.23 -17.76
CA THR A 16 -5.53 -6.03 -18.21
C THR A 16 -4.57 -6.32 -17.07
N ALA A 17 -4.20 -5.30 -16.31
CA ALA A 17 -3.34 -5.45 -15.13
C ALA A 17 -4.03 -6.29 -14.03
N GLY A 18 -5.33 -6.06 -13.77
CA GLY A 18 -6.11 -6.81 -12.80
C GLY A 18 -6.13 -8.32 -13.05
N LEU A 19 -6.49 -8.72 -14.29
CA LEU A 19 -6.50 -10.14 -14.67
C LEU A 19 -5.10 -10.75 -14.57
N ARG A 20 -4.07 -10.01 -15.02
CA ARG A 20 -2.70 -10.50 -14.96
C ARG A 20 -2.20 -10.66 -13.52
N GLY A 21 -2.52 -9.72 -12.62
CA GLY A 21 -2.17 -9.81 -11.21
C GLY A 21 -2.81 -11.01 -10.52
N LEU A 22 -4.08 -11.30 -10.83
CA LEU A 22 -4.77 -12.50 -10.35
C LEU A 22 -4.08 -13.79 -10.82
N ASP A 23 -3.69 -13.86 -12.09
CA ASP A 23 -2.94 -15.00 -12.64
C ASP A 23 -1.57 -15.17 -11.96
N LEU A 24 -0.96 -14.08 -11.51
CA LEU A 24 0.30 -14.08 -10.76
C LEU A 24 0.13 -14.42 -9.27
N GLY A 25 -1.12 -14.54 -8.79
CA GLY A 25 -1.43 -14.79 -7.38
C GLY A 25 -1.23 -13.57 -6.48
N GLU A 26 -1.24 -12.36 -7.04
CA GLU A 26 -1.12 -11.12 -6.25
C GLU A 26 -2.35 -10.92 -5.36
N VAL A 27 -2.13 -10.67 -4.07
CA VAL A 27 -3.19 -10.30 -3.12
C VAL A 27 -3.64 -8.85 -3.34
N VAL A 28 -2.69 -7.98 -3.71
CA VAL A 28 -2.93 -6.58 -4.04
C VAL A 28 -2.35 -6.31 -5.42
N VAL A 29 -3.22 -6.04 -6.39
CA VAL A 29 -2.82 -5.61 -7.72
C VAL A 29 -2.75 -4.08 -7.73
N ALA A 30 -1.55 -3.54 -7.96
CA ALA A 30 -1.32 -2.09 -8.04
C ALA A 30 -0.78 -1.70 -9.43
N PRO A 31 -1.64 -1.53 -10.45
CA PRO A 31 -1.22 -1.33 -11.85
C PRO A 31 -0.29 -0.14 -12.09
N GLY A 32 -0.37 0.89 -11.25
CA GLY A 32 0.46 2.09 -11.34
C GLY A 32 1.80 1.99 -10.61
N VAL A 33 2.10 0.87 -9.93
CA VAL A 33 3.32 0.66 -9.15
C VAL A 33 4.20 -0.34 -9.87
N ALA A 34 5.29 0.15 -10.47
CA ALA A 34 6.19 -0.70 -11.25
C ALA A 34 7.11 -1.56 -10.39
N ASP A 35 7.53 -1.06 -9.23
CA ASP A 35 8.40 -1.78 -8.29
C ASP A 35 7.57 -2.38 -7.16
N THR A 36 7.35 -3.70 -7.22
CA THR A 36 6.58 -4.44 -6.22
C THR A 36 7.23 -4.42 -4.84
N GLY A 37 8.55 -4.23 -4.75
CA GLY A 37 9.26 -4.13 -3.47
C GLY A 37 8.83 -2.91 -2.63
N LEU A 38 8.26 -1.88 -3.27
CA LEU A 38 7.67 -0.74 -2.56
C LEU A 38 6.40 -1.13 -1.80
N LEU A 39 5.58 -2.02 -2.35
CA LEU A 39 4.39 -2.53 -1.66
C LEU A 39 4.80 -3.39 -0.46
N ASP A 40 5.78 -4.28 -0.66
CA ASP A 40 6.32 -5.12 0.41
C ASP A 40 6.86 -4.27 1.57
N ALA A 41 7.59 -3.20 1.27
CA ALA A 41 8.13 -2.29 2.28
C ALA A 41 7.02 -1.58 3.07
N VAL A 42 5.96 -1.13 2.38
CA VAL A 42 4.81 -0.48 3.05
C VAL A 42 4.07 -1.49 3.94
N PHE A 43 3.79 -2.70 3.45
CA PHE A 43 3.11 -3.71 4.24
C PHE A 43 3.93 -4.16 5.46
N ALA A 44 5.25 -4.30 5.31
CA ALA A 44 6.14 -4.61 6.41
C ALA A 44 6.15 -3.50 7.47
N ALA A 45 6.18 -2.24 7.04
CA ALA A 45 6.14 -1.09 7.94
C ALA A 45 4.80 -0.97 8.68
N ASP A 46 3.69 -1.18 7.96
CA ASP A 46 2.34 -1.17 8.52
C ASP A 46 2.19 -2.25 9.60
N LEU A 47 2.57 -3.49 9.26
CA LEU A 47 2.55 -4.58 10.23
C LEU A 47 3.42 -4.26 11.46
N ALA A 48 4.65 -3.78 11.28
CA ALA A 48 5.53 -3.42 12.40
C ALA A 48 4.95 -2.31 13.29
N ALA A 49 4.23 -1.35 12.73
CA ALA A 49 3.62 -0.26 13.49
C ALA A 49 2.43 -0.74 14.33
N PHE A 50 1.70 -1.75 13.87
CA PHE A 50 0.47 -2.22 14.50
C PHE A 50 0.61 -3.52 15.31
N ASP A 51 1.63 -4.35 15.04
CA ASP A 51 1.90 -5.59 15.79
C ASP A 51 2.28 -5.32 17.26
N GLY A 52 2.88 -4.15 17.53
CA GLY A 52 3.27 -3.71 18.87
C GLY A 52 2.29 -2.77 19.58
N GLN A 53 1.03 -2.71 19.16
CA GLN A 53 0.03 -1.80 19.76
C GLN A 53 -0.12 -2.10 21.26
N SER A 54 -0.12 -1.03 22.06
CA SER A 54 -0.27 -1.12 23.51
C SER A 54 -1.39 -0.17 23.96
N PRO A 55 -2.23 -0.57 24.93
CA PRO A 55 -3.18 0.35 25.56
C PRO A 55 -2.47 1.44 26.37
N ALA A 56 -1.18 1.25 26.70
CA ALA A 56 -0.41 2.22 27.45
C ALA A 56 0.07 3.37 26.53
N LEU A 57 -0.04 4.62 27.00
CA LEU A 57 0.43 5.80 26.27
C LEU A 57 1.90 5.61 25.84
N ALA A 58 2.22 5.82 24.57
CA ALA A 58 3.60 5.64 24.09
C ALA A 58 4.59 6.52 24.87
N SER A 59 5.78 5.98 25.16
CA SER A 59 6.80 6.63 26.01
C SER A 59 7.14 8.05 25.58
N ARG A 60 7.17 8.31 24.27
CA ARG A 60 7.39 9.65 23.69
C ARG A 60 6.38 10.73 24.09
N TYR A 61 5.24 10.34 24.66
CA TYR A 61 4.20 11.24 25.17
C TYR A 61 4.12 11.29 26.69
N ARG A 62 4.96 10.53 27.40
CA ARG A 62 5.10 10.68 28.85
C ARG A 62 6.16 11.75 29.08
N GLU A 63 5.84 12.74 29.92
CA GLU A 63 6.86 13.66 30.43
C GLU A 63 7.95 12.85 31.16
N GLN A 64 9.21 13.27 31.02
CA GLN A 64 10.35 12.58 31.62
C GLN A 64 10.29 12.58 33.15
#